data_AF-A0A438CEU2-F1
#
_entry.id   AF-A0A438CEU2-F1
#
_cell.length_a   1.000
_cell.length_b   1.000
_cell.length_c   1.000
_cell.angle_alpha   90.00
_cell.angle_beta   90.00
_cell.angle_gamma   90.00
#
_symmetry.space_group_name_H-M   'P 1'
#
loop_
_entity.id
_entity.type
_entity.pdbx_description
1 polymer ?
#
loop_
_entity_poly.entity_id
_entity_poly.type
_entity_poly.pdbx_seq_one_letter_code
_entity_poly.pdbx_strand_id
1 'polypeptide(L)'
;MVEIVVSVATIVSEYLVASVRRRLAIRKGHKIEDDVCKWLTRADGFIQDACNFLEDQKEARKSCFNGLCPNLKSRYQLSREARKKTRVAVQIHGDGQFERVSYRASPQKIMSTPSKACKALESRMRTLNEVMEALRDADINMIGVWGWVVSGRPRW
;
A
#
# COMPACT_ATOMS: atom_id res chain seq x y z
N MET A 1 -4.55 28.12 -23.30
CA MET A 1 -5.21 26.87 -23.74
C MET A 1 -4.43 25.62 -23.31
N VAL A 2 -3.09 25.56 -23.45
CA VAL A 2 -2.28 24.41 -23.01
C VAL A 2 -2.22 24.26 -21.48
N GLU A 3 -2.19 25.36 -20.74
CA GLU A 3 -2.16 25.37 -19.26
C GLU A 3 -3.44 24.76 -18.64
N ILE A 4 -4.61 24.92 -19.27
CA ILE A 4 -5.90 24.45 -18.71
C ILE A 4 -6.03 22.92 -18.85
N VAL A 5 -5.67 22.37 -20.01
CA VAL A 5 -5.86 20.93 -20.27
C VAL A 5 -4.89 20.08 -19.45
N VAL A 6 -3.65 20.54 -19.26
CA VAL A 6 -2.66 19.85 -18.41
C VAL A 6 -3.08 19.93 -16.96
N SER A 7 -3.51 21.09 -16.47
CA SER A 7 -3.95 21.26 -15.08
C SER A 7 -5.16 20.38 -14.74
N VAL A 8 -6.15 20.27 -15.64
CA VAL A 8 -7.31 19.38 -15.43
C VAL A 8 -6.90 17.90 -15.41
N ALA A 9 -6.00 17.46 -16.30
CA ALA A 9 -5.51 16.08 -16.29
C ALA A 9 -4.70 15.75 -15.03
N THR A 10 -3.87 16.69 -14.56
CA THR A 10 -3.12 16.56 -13.31
C THR A 10 -4.05 16.47 -12.10
N ILE A 11 -5.06 17.35 -12.02
CA ILE A 11 -6.06 17.35 -10.94
C ILE A 11 -6.84 16.03 -10.90
N VAL A 12 -7.24 15.51 -12.07
CA VAL A 12 -7.96 14.23 -12.15
C VAL A 12 -7.07 13.07 -11.70
N SER A 13 -5.78 13.07 -12.08
CA SER A 13 -4.83 12.04 -11.64
C SER A 13 -4.56 12.13 -10.13
N GLU A 14 -4.31 13.32 -9.59
CA GLU A 14 -4.05 13.53 -8.17
C GLU A 14 -5.24 13.11 -7.30
N TYR A 15 -6.46 13.49 -7.69
CA TYR A 15 -7.69 13.14 -6.96
C TYR A 15 -7.88 11.62 -6.86
N LEU A 16 -7.59 10.90 -7.95
CA LEU A 16 -7.84 9.46 -8.03
C LEU A 16 -6.72 8.63 -7.42
N VAL A 17 -5.46 9.03 -7.60
CA VAL A 17 -4.33 8.47 -6.86
C VAL A 17 -4.53 8.68 -5.35
N ALA A 18 -5.00 9.85 -4.93
CA ALA A 18 -5.35 10.12 -3.54
C ALA A 18 -6.49 9.23 -3.03
N SER A 19 -7.48 8.90 -3.86
CA SER A 19 -8.56 7.96 -3.52
C SER A 19 -8.02 6.54 -3.25
N VAL A 20 -7.13 6.04 -4.10
CA VAL A 20 -6.48 4.73 -3.89
C VAL A 20 -5.64 4.73 -2.61
N ARG A 21 -4.81 5.77 -2.40
CA ARG A 21 -4.00 5.95 -1.19
C ARG A 21 -4.85 6.00 0.09
N ARG A 22 -5.99 6.70 0.07
CA ARG A 22 -6.93 6.72 1.21
C ARG A 22 -7.48 5.33 1.53
N ARG A 23 -7.89 4.57 0.51
CA ARG A 23 -8.38 3.19 0.69
C ARG A 23 -7.31 2.27 1.29
N LEU A 24 -6.04 2.48 0.93
CA LEU A 24 -4.91 1.75 1.51
C LEU A 24 -4.67 2.14 2.99
N ALA A 25 -4.75 3.43 3.33
CA ALA A 25 -4.52 3.91 4.69
C ALA A 25 -5.53 3.38 5.73
N ILE A 26 -6.77 3.13 5.32
CA ILE A 26 -7.83 2.59 6.20
C ILE A 26 -7.56 1.12 6.56
N ARG A 27 -6.86 0.37 5.71
CA ARG A 27 -6.70 -1.10 5.83
C ARG A 27 -5.37 -1.49 6.48
N LYS A 28 -5.23 -1.20 7.77
CA LYS A 28 -4.05 -1.59 8.57
C LYS A 28 -3.87 -3.11 8.60
N GLY A 29 -2.66 -3.59 8.33
CA GLY A 29 -2.31 -5.03 8.33
C GLY A 29 -2.69 -5.79 7.05
N HIS A 30 -3.23 -5.12 6.04
CA HIS A 30 -3.42 -5.71 4.72
C HIS A 30 -2.14 -5.60 3.89
N LYS A 31 -1.90 -6.61 3.05
CA LYS A 31 -0.90 -6.53 1.99
C LYS A 31 -1.53 -5.86 0.77
N ILE A 32 -0.78 -4.97 0.14
CA ILE A 32 -1.18 -4.28 -1.09
C ILE A 32 -1.01 -5.26 -2.25
N GLU A 33 -1.91 -5.23 -3.22
CA GLU A 33 -1.75 -6.02 -4.45
C GLU A 33 -0.53 -5.50 -5.23
N ASP A 34 0.27 -6.41 -5.78
CA ASP A 34 1.51 -6.03 -6.50
C ASP A 34 1.24 -5.13 -7.70
N ASP A 35 0.13 -5.36 -8.40
CA ASP A 35 -0.26 -4.54 -9.55
C ASP A 35 -0.66 -3.12 -9.14
N VAL A 36 -1.24 -2.96 -7.95
CA VAL A 36 -1.55 -1.64 -7.37
C VAL A 36 -0.26 -0.92 -6.98
N CYS A 37 0.72 -1.64 -6.43
CA CYS A 37 2.05 -1.08 -6.16
C CYS A 37 2.75 -0.60 -7.43
N LYS A 38 2.80 -1.42 -8.48
CA LYS A 38 3.40 -1.05 -9.78
C LYS A 38 2.70 0.14 -10.40
N TRP A 39 1.37 0.17 -10.31
CA TRP A 39 0.57 1.29 -10.79
C TRP A 39 0.87 2.59 -10.03
N LEU A 40 0.94 2.53 -8.69
CA LEU A 40 1.30 3.69 -7.87
C LEU A 40 2.68 4.24 -8.24
N THR A 41 3.68 3.37 -8.44
CA THR A 41 5.02 3.80 -8.87
C THR A 41 4.99 4.50 -10.24
N ARG A 42 4.22 3.98 -11.20
CA ARG A 42 4.05 4.63 -12.51
C ARG A 42 3.35 5.98 -12.40
N ALA A 43 2.30 6.06 -11.58
CA ALA A 43 1.57 7.30 -11.34
C ALA A 43 2.47 8.36 -10.69
N ASP A 44 3.28 7.99 -9.70
CA ASP A 44 4.23 8.89 -9.03
C ASP A 44 5.31 9.41 -9.98
N GLY A 45 5.88 8.53 -10.81
CA GLY A 45 6.83 8.94 -11.85
C GLY A 45 6.21 9.92 -12.86
N PHE A 46 4.97 9.66 -13.29
CA PHE A 46 4.24 10.57 -14.18
C PHE A 46 3.97 11.94 -13.55
N ILE A 47 3.59 11.98 -12.26
CA ILE A 47 3.37 13.23 -11.52
C ILE A 47 4.66 14.04 -11.46
N GLN A 48 5.79 13.40 -11.12
CA GLN A 48 7.08 14.07 -11.06
C GLN A 48 7.48 14.64 -12.43
N ASP A 49 7.34 13.85 -13.49
CA ASP A 49 7.60 14.28 -14.87
C ASP A 49 6.66 15.41 -15.35
N ALA A 50 5.44 15.49 -14.81
CA ALA A 50 4.50 16.56 -15.11
C ALA A 50 4.89 17.85 -14.36
N CYS A 51 5.31 17.74 -13.10
CA CYS A 51 5.81 18.87 -12.31
C CYS A 51 7.04 19.51 -12.97
N ASN A 52 8.03 18.69 -13.36
CA ASN A 52 9.25 19.19 -14.03
C ASN A 52 8.91 19.92 -15.34
N PHE A 53 7.99 19.36 -16.15
CA PHE A 53 7.54 19.99 -17.40
C PHE A 53 6.88 21.35 -17.18
N LEU A 54 6.15 21.53 -16.07
CA LEU A 54 5.54 22.80 -15.71
C LEU A 54 6.59 23.83 -15.27
N GLU A 55 7.61 23.41 -14.52
CA GLU A 55 8.73 24.29 -14.14
C GLU A 55 9.53 24.75 -15.36
N ASP A 56 9.89 23.84 -16.27
CA ASP A 56 10.59 24.16 -17.52
C ASP A 56 9.81 25.18 -18.36
N GLN A 57 8.48 25.02 -18.43
CA GLN A 57 7.62 25.96 -19.14
C GLN A 57 7.62 27.34 -18.47
N LYS A 58 7.62 27.39 -17.13
CA LYS A 58 7.65 28.63 -16.35
C LYS A 58 8.99 29.36 -16.54
N GLU A 59 10.11 28.65 -16.52
CA GLU A 59 11.44 29.22 -16.77
C GLU A 59 11.60 29.71 -18.21
N ALA A 60 11.16 28.93 -19.21
CA ALA A 60 11.18 29.35 -20.62
C ALA A 60 10.36 30.63 -20.87
N ARG A 61 9.32 30.87 -20.07
CA ARG A 61 8.50 32.08 -20.15
C ARG A 61 9.20 33.32 -19.56
N LYS A 62 10.14 33.15 -18.62
CA LYS A 62 10.91 34.24 -18.01
C LYS A 62 12.04 34.77 -18.90
N SER A 63 12.63 33.94 -19.78
CA SER A 63 13.81 34.32 -20.56
C SER A 63 13.52 35.15 -21.82
N CYS A 64 12.25 35.43 -22.14
CA CYS A 64 11.89 36.29 -23.27
C CYS A 64 11.90 37.77 -22.85
N PHE A 65 12.90 38.53 -23.30
CA PHE A 65 13.01 39.98 -23.19
C PHE A 65 11.64 40.68 -23.39
N ASN A 66 11.16 41.33 -22.33
CA ASN A 66 9.99 42.22 -22.32
C ASN A 66 8.69 41.68 -22.95
N GLY A 67 8.46 40.35 -22.96
CA GLY A 67 7.15 39.77 -23.25
C GLY A 67 6.70 39.74 -24.71
N LEU A 68 7.60 40.01 -25.67
CA LEU A 68 7.20 40.31 -27.06
C LEU A 68 7.26 39.16 -28.06
N CYS A 69 7.87 38.01 -27.76
CA CYS A 69 7.96 36.92 -28.74
C CYS A 69 7.82 35.52 -28.13
N PRO A 70 6.60 34.98 -27.99
CA PRO A 70 6.44 33.56 -27.82
C PRO A 70 6.78 32.90 -29.16
N ASN A 71 7.94 32.26 -29.27
CA ASN A 71 8.32 31.50 -30.45
C ASN A 71 7.20 30.50 -30.80
N LEU A 72 6.53 30.69 -31.94
CA LEU A 72 5.37 29.88 -32.33
C LEU A 72 5.73 28.39 -32.39
N LYS A 73 6.98 28.08 -32.79
CA LYS A 73 7.53 26.73 -32.86
C LYS A 73 7.64 26.10 -31.46
N SER A 74 8.08 26.85 -30.45
CA SER A 74 8.17 26.33 -29.08
C SER A 74 6.79 26.13 -28.46
N ARG A 75 5.84 27.04 -28.70
CA ARG A 75 4.43 26.85 -28.31
C ARG A 75 3.82 25.60 -28.93
N TYR A 76 4.08 25.36 -30.21
CA TYR A 76 3.60 24.16 -30.90
C TYR A 76 4.21 22.87 -30.32
N GLN A 77 5.52 22.87 -30.04
CA GLN A 77 6.20 21.75 -29.39
C GLN A 77 5.60 21.46 -28.00
N LEU A 78 5.45 22.50 -27.16
CA LEU A 78 4.83 22.38 -25.84
C LEU A 78 3.40 21.82 -25.91
N SER A 79 2.61 22.25 -26.90
CA SER A 79 1.25 21.72 -27.10
C SER A 79 1.26 20.24 -27.50
N ARG A 80 2.19 19.81 -28.36
CA ARG A 80 2.34 18.39 -28.72
C ARG A 80 2.74 17.54 -27.53
N GLU A 81 3.71 17.99 -26.74
CA GLU A 81 4.15 17.26 -25.54
C GLU A 81 3.04 17.19 -24.48
N ALA A 82 2.30 18.28 -24.27
CA ALA A 82 1.13 18.29 -23.40
C ALA A 82 0.09 17.25 -23.85
N ARG A 83 -0.23 17.20 -25.15
CA ARG A 83 -1.17 16.19 -25.70
C ARG A 83 -0.69 14.76 -25.48
N LYS A 84 0.61 14.49 -25.61
CA LYS A 84 1.19 13.16 -25.33
C LYS A 84 1.04 12.82 -23.84
N LYS A 85 1.41 13.73 -22.94
CA LYS A 85 1.27 13.54 -21.49
C LYS A 85 -0.19 13.32 -21.09
N THR A 86 -1.14 14.03 -21.70
CA THR A 86 -2.58 13.77 -21.47
C THR A 86 -2.98 12.35 -21.85
N ARG A 87 -2.50 11.80 -22.97
CA ARG A 87 -2.79 10.41 -23.35
C ARG A 87 -2.26 9.41 -22.34
N VAL A 88 -1.04 9.62 -21.86
CA VAL A 88 -0.42 8.78 -20.82
C VAL A 88 -1.21 8.88 -19.52
N ALA A 89 -1.65 10.09 -19.12
CA ALA A 89 -2.49 10.28 -17.94
C ALA A 89 -3.81 9.51 -18.03
N VAL A 90 -4.49 9.54 -19.19
CA VAL A 90 -5.73 8.79 -19.43
C VAL A 90 -5.49 7.28 -19.34
N GLN A 91 -4.35 6.80 -19.83
CA GLN A 91 -3.99 5.39 -19.74
C GLN A 91 -3.74 4.97 -18.28
N ILE A 92 -2.89 5.70 -17.55
CA ILE A 92 -2.64 5.47 -16.12
C ILE A 92 -3.97 5.51 -15.35
N HIS A 93 -4.85 6.45 -15.67
CA HIS A 93 -6.17 6.53 -15.06
C HIS A 93 -7.02 5.28 -15.31
N GLY A 94 -7.06 4.78 -16.56
CA GLY A 94 -7.78 3.55 -16.91
C GLY A 94 -7.24 2.34 -16.18
N ASP A 95 -5.92 2.21 -16.11
CA ASP A 95 -5.24 1.12 -15.41
C ASP A 95 -5.45 1.16 -13.89
N GLY A 96 -5.86 2.31 -13.34
CA GLY A 96 -6.06 2.54 -11.90
C GLY A 96 -7.42 2.11 -11.35
N GLN A 97 -8.30 1.57 -12.18
CA GLN A 97 -9.65 1.14 -11.80
C GLN A 97 -9.63 -0.25 -11.16
N PHE A 98 -9.01 -0.35 -9.98
CA PHE A 98 -8.94 -1.61 -9.23
C PHE A 98 -10.20 -1.85 -8.40
N GLU A 99 -10.80 -3.03 -8.59
CA GLU A 99 -11.89 -3.53 -7.72
C GLU A 99 -11.36 -3.82 -6.30
N ARG A 100 -10.17 -4.44 -6.23
CA ARG A 100 -9.50 -4.79 -4.97
C ARG A 100 -8.10 -4.19 -4.94
N VAL A 101 -7.85 -3.35 -3.92
CA VAL A 101 -6.54 -2.66 -3.76
C VAL A 101 -5.61 -3.33 -2.76
N SER A 102 -6.16 -4.14 -1.85
CA SER A 102 -5.40 -4.83 -0.81
C SER A 102 -6.17 -6.02 -0.25
N TYR A 103 -5.44 -6.97 0.34
CA TYR A 103 -5.99 -8.18 0.93
C TYR A 103 -5.46 -8.41 2.35
N ARG A 104 -6.26 -9.08 3.18
CA ARG A 104 -5.83 -9.48 4.51
C ARG A 104 -4.82 -10.62 4.34
N ALA A 105 -3.59 -10.42 4.83
CA ALA A 105 -2.62 -11.50 4.86
C ALA A 105 -3.18 -12.64 5.74
N SER A 106 -3.02 -13.89 5.29
CA SER A 106 -3.37 -15.05 6.11
C SER A 106 -2.64 -14.93 7.45
N PRO A 107 -3.31 -15.18 8.60
CA PRO A 107 -2.62 -15.23 9.88
C PRO A 107 -1.44 -16.18 9.75
N GLN A 108 -0.22 -15.71 10.02
CA GLN A 108 0.93 -16.60 10.09
C GLN A 108 0.57 -17.70 11.09
N LYS A 109 0.49 -18.95 10.61
CA LYS A 109 0.33 -20.11 11.46
C LYS A 109 1.57 -20.13 12.35
N ILE A 110 1.42 -19.68 13.59
CA ILE A 110 2.46 -19.83 14.60
C ILE A 110 2.61 -21.33 14.80
N MET A 111 3.51 -21.97 14.05
CA MET A 111 4.01 -23.28 14.43
C MET A 111 4.92 -23.04 15.62
N SER A 112 4.34 -23.06 16.81
CA SER A 112 5.11 -23.31 18.01
C SER A 112 5.68 -24.72 17.88
N THR A 113 6.93 -24.82 17.45
CA THR A 113 7.71 -26.04 17.67
C THR A 113 7.68 -26.31 19.17
N PRO A 114 7.27 -27.50 19.63
CA PRO A 114 7.40 -27.83 21.04
C PRO A 114 8.88 -27.71 21.36
N SER A 115 9.25 -26.83 22.29
CA SER A 115 10.63 -26.73 22.70
C SER A 115 11.06 -28.11 23.21
N LYS A 116 12.21 -28.60 22.74
CA LYS A 116 12.84 -29.88 23.15
C LYS A 116 13.20 -29.93 24.66
N ALA A 117 12.69 -29.01 25.47
CA ALA A 117 12.97 -28.86 26.89
C ALA A 117 11.90 -29.47 27.80
N CYS A 118 10.94 -30.24 27.29
CA CYS A 118 10.11 -31.09 28.14
C CYS A 118 10.87 -32.39 28.40
N LYS A 119 11.85 -32.35 29.33
CA LYS A 119 12.31 -33.57 30.00
C LYS A 119 11.06 -34.24 30.60
N ALA A 120 10.81 -35.49 30.21
CA ALA A 120 9.66 -36.27 30.61
C ALA A 120 9.52 -36.26 32.14
N LEU A 121 8.52 -35.54 32.64
CA LEU A 121 8.03 -35.68 34.01
C LEU A 121 6.77 -36.52 33.92
N GLU A 122 6.89 -37.81 34.26
CA GLU A 122 5.78 -38.79 34.23
C GLU A 122 4.53 -38.28 34.95
N SER A 123 4.71 -37.51 36.03
CA SER A 123 3.63 -36.86 36.78
C SER A 123 2.74 -35.94 35.92
N ARG A 124 3.27 -35.34 34.83
CA ARG A 124 2.51 -34.42 33.96
C ARG A 124 1.86 -35.12 32.75
N MET A 125 2.23 -36.37 32.45
CA MET A 125 1.63 -37.12 31.33
C MET A 125 0.16 -37.45 31.58
N ARG A 126 -0.23 -37.71 32.84
CA ARG A 126 -1.63 -37.99 33.18
C ARG A 126 -2.54 -36.79 32.88
N THR A 127 -2.18 -35.60 33.35
CA THR A 127 -2.92 -34.36 33.05
C THR A 127 -2.92 -34.04 31.56
N LEU A 128 -1.83 -34.33 30.85
CA LEU A 128 -1.77 -34.13 29.41
C LEU A 128 -2.74 -35.07 28.66
N ASN A 129 -2.82 -36.34 29.06
CA ASN A 129 -3.76 -37.29 28.47
C ASN A 129 -5.21 -36.90 28.76
N GLU A 130 -5.52 -36.49 29.99
CA GLU A 130 -6.86 -36.00 30.38
C GLU A 130 -7.27 -34.78 29.53
N VAL A 131 -6.34 -33.85 29.25
CA VAL A 131 -6.58 -32.70 28.36
C VAL A 131 -6.76 -33.15 26.91
N MET A 132 -5.94 -34.08 26.41
CA MET A 132 -6.04 -34.58 25.04
C MET A 132 -7.33 -35.36 24.79
N GLU A 133 -7.86 -36.08 25.78
CA GLU A 133 -9.17 -36.73 25.72
C GLU A 133 -10.30 -35.70 25.72
N ALA A 134 -10.24 -34.71 26.62
CA ALA A 134 -11.24 -33.65 26.67
C ALA A 134 -11.29 -32.81 25.38
N LEU A 135 -10.17 -32.64 24.67
CA LEU A 135 -10.13 -31.98 23.37
C LEU A 135 -10.71 -32.82 22.21
N ARG A 136 -10.82 -34.15 22.38
CA ARG A 136 -11.45 -35.04 21.38
C ARG A 136 -12.97 -35.10 21.54
N ASP A 137 -13.47 -34.65 22.68
CA ASP A 137 -14.89 -34.57 22.97
C ASP A 137 -15.48 -33.32 22.30
N ALA A 138 -16.42 -33.54 21.37
CA ALA A 138 -17.06 -32.46 20.61
C ALA A 138 -18.02 -31.61 21.47
N ASP A 139 -18.40 -32.09 22.66
CA ASP A 139 -19.30 -31.39 23.57
C ASP A 139 -18.54 -30.43 24.52
N ILE A 140 -17.21 -30.55 24.60
CA ILE A 140 -16.37 -29.70 25.44
C ILE A 140 -15.78 -28.54 24.63
N ASN A 141 -16.38 -27.36 24.75
CA ASN A 141 -15.94 -26.17 24.02
C ASN A 141 -14.80 -25.39 24.71
N MET A 142 -14.46 -25.69 25.97
CA MET A 142 -13.42 -24.96 26.71
C MET A 142 -12.85 -25.78 27.87
N ILE A 143 -11.51 -25.78 28.00
CA ILE A 143 -10.79 -26.44 29.10
C ILE A 143 -9.94 -25.39 29.83
N GLY A 144 -10.20 -25.20 31.12
CA GLY A 144 -9.40 -24.33 32.00
C GLY A 144 -8.41 -25.14 32.82
N VAL A 145 -7.11 -24.86 32.69
CA VAL A 145 -6.06 -25.47 33.53
C VAL A 145 -5.59 -24.41 34.53
N TRP A 146 -5.74 -24.69 35.82
CA TRP A 146 -5.26 -23.81 36.89
C TRP A 146 -4.12 -24.46 37.66
N GLY A 147 -3.14 -23.66 38.08
CA GLY A 147 -1.98 -24.14 38.83
C GLY A 147 -1.47 -23.09 39.82
N TRP A 148 -0.92 -23.57 40.93
CA TRP A 148 -0.27 -22.73 41.93
C TRP A 148 1.19 -22.47 41.53
N VAL A 149 1.57 -21.19 41.40
CA VAL A 149 2.97 -20.77 41.29
C VAL A 149 3.57 -20.76 42.70
N VAL A 150 4.51 -21.66 42.97
CA VAL A 150 5.38 -21.53 44.14
C VAL A 150 6.33 -20.36 43.89
N SER A 151 6.25 -19.35 44.75
CA SER A 151 6.81 -18.00 44.65
C SER A 151 8.33 -17.92 44.40
N GLY A 152 8.76 -16.99 43.53
CA GLY A 152 10.18 -16.65 43.36
C GLY A 152 10.54 -15.54 42.34
N ARG A 153 10.01 -14.32 42.54
CA ARG A 153 10.35 -13.00 41.94
C ARG A 153 10.24 -12.79 40.41
N PRO A 154 9.51 -11.75 39.95
CA PRO A 154 9.66 -11.20 38.61
C PRO A 154 10.90 -10.30 38.53
N ARG A 155 11.73 -10.50 37.50
CA ARG A 155 12.74 -9.55 37.03
C ARG A 155 12.16 -8.81 35.82
N TRP A 156 12.07 -7.48 35.93
CA TRP A 156 12.02 -6.60 34.77
C TRP A 156 13.46 -6.31 34.34
#